data_AF-A0A168K7X2-F1
#
_entry.id   AF-A0A168K7X2-F1
#
_cell.length_a   1.000
_cell.length_b   1.000
_cell.length_c   1.000
_cell.angle_alpha   90.00
_cell.angle_beta   90.00
_cell.angle_gamma   90.00
#
_symmetry.space_group_name_H-M   'P 1'
#
loop_
_entity.id
_entity.type
_entity.pdbx_description
1 polymer ?
#
loop_
_entity_poly.entity_id
_entity_poly.type
_entity_poly.pdbx_seq_one_letter_code
_entity_poly.pdbx_strand_id
1 'polypeptide(L)' 'MINDIHKTLWMTIFLRCPDQDKQKCIAEVVQSNDIKIMDSIRFHLSMRNQLHLLRSEPS' A
#
# COMPACT_ATOMS: atom_id res chain seq x y z
N MET A 1 9.42 -1.17 17.50
CA MET A 1 9.91 -2.05 16.42
C MET A 1 8.74 -2.96 16.06
N ILE A 2 8.03 -2.69 14.96
CA ILE A 2 6.91 -3.53 14.52
C ILE A 2 7.53 -4.75 13.83
N ASN A 3 7.40 -5.95 14.43
CA ASN A 3 7.96 -7.21 13.94
C ASN A 3 7.56 -7.47 12.47
N ASP A 4 8.48 -8.01 11.68
CA ASP A 4 8.29 -8.29 10.24
C ASP A 4 7.09 -9.21 9.94
N ILE A 5 6.68 -10.05 10.90
CA ILE A 5 5.46 -10.87 10.82
C ILE A 5 4.20 -10.00 10.65
N HIS A 6 4.12 -8.86 11.35
CA HIS A 6 2.98 -7.94 11.22
C HIS A 6 2.97 -7.26 9.83
N LYS A 7 4.14 -7.01 9.24
CA LYS A 7 4.25 -6.39 7.92
C LYS A 7 3.82 -7.32 6.79
N THR A 8 4.19 -8.61 6.86
CA THR A 8 3.76 -9.61 5.87
C THR A 8 2.25 -9.84 5.93
N LEU A 9 1.67 -9.89 7.14
CA LEU A 9 0.23 -10.00 7.32
C LEU A 9 -0.48 -8.76 6.79
N TRP A 10 0.06 -7.57 7.06
CA TRP A 10 -0.45 -6.30 6.56
C TRP A 10 -0.51 -6.26 5.04
N MET A 11 0.57 -6.66 4.35
CA MET A 11 0.59 -6.65 2.87
C MET A 11 -0.42 -7.65 2.28
N THR A 12 -0.59 -8.81 2.91
CA THR A 12 -1.62 -9.78 2.49
C THR A 12 -3.02 -9.21 2.63
N ILE A 13 -3.29 -8.50 3.73
CA ILE A 13 -4.57 -7.82 3.96
C ILE A 13 -4.77 -6.71 2.91
N PHE A 14 -3.78 -5.82 2.76
CA PHE A 14 -3.78 -4.72 1.79
C PHE A 14 -4.14 -5.21 0.37
N LEU A 15 -3.51 -6.29 -0.09
CA LEU A 15 -3.73 -6.81 -1.44
C LEU A 15 -5.12 -7.42 -1.65
N ARG A 16 -5.79 -7.85 -0.58
CA ARG A 16 -7.15 -8.40 -0.61
C ARG A 16 -8.23 -7.34 -0.40
N CYS A 17 -7.88 -6.17 0.12
CA CYS A 17 -8.82 -5.08 0.36
C CYS A 17 -9.39 -4.50 -0.95
N PRO A 18 -10.59 -3.91 -0.91
CA PRO A 18 -11.11 -3.08 -1.99
C PRO A 18 -10.17 -1.90 -2.29
N ASP A 19 -10.25 -1.38 -3.52
CA ASP A 19 -9.36 -0.33 -3.99
C ASP A 19 -9.47 0.97 -3.18
N GLN A 20 -10.66 1.33 -2.70
CA GLN A 20 -10.88 2.47 -1.81
C GLN A 20 -10.08 2.33 -0.50
N ASP A 21 -9.99 1.13 0.06
CA ASP A 21 -9.25 0.91 1.31
C ASP A 21 -7.73 0.82 1.06
N LYS A 22 -7.31 0.29 -0.10
CA LYS A 22 -5.91 0.40 -0.51
C LYS A 22 -5.47 1.86 -0.62
N GLN A 23 -6.28 2.72 -1.22
CA GLN A 23 -5.98 4.15 -1.35
C GLN A 23 -5.83 4.85 0.02
N LYS A 24 -6.68 4.51 1.00
CA LYS A 24 -6.53 4.99 2.38
C LYS A 24 -5.21 4.53 3.00
N CYS A 25 -4.90 3.24 2.89
CA CYS A 25 -3.63 2.69 3.38
C CYS A 25 -2.40 3.36 2.69
N ILE A 26 -2.48 3.62 1.38
CA ILE A 26 -1.43 4.34 0.65
C ILE A 26 -1.27 5.75 1.21
N ALA A 27 -2.37 6.47 1.45
CA ALA A 27 -2.33 7.82 2.01
C ALA A 27 -1.69 7.84 3.42
N GLU A 28 -2.01 6.87 4.28
CA GLU A 28 -1.41 6.72 5.61
C GLU A 28 0.11 6.43 5.54
N VAL A 29 0.53 5.57 4.60
CA VAL A 29 1.96 5.27 4.37
C VAL A 29 2.71 6.50 3.84
N VAL A 30 2.08 7.28 2.95
CA VAL A 30 2.64 8.55 2.45
C VAL A 30 2.78 9.56 3.61
N GLN A 31 1.74 9.72 4.43
CA GLN A 31 1.75 10.64 5.57
C GLN A 31 2.79 10.26 6.63
N SER A 32 2.99 8.96 6.86
CA SER A 32 4.01 8.45 7.79
C SER A 32 5.43 8.43 7.22
N ASN A 33 5.59 8.74 5.93
CA ASN A 33 6.87 8.73 5.21
C ASN A 33 7.63 7.39 5.34
N ASP A 34 6.91 6.27 5.45
CA ASP A 34 7.52 4.94 5.51
C ASP A 34 7.87 4.46 4.09
N ILE A 35 9.06 4.86 3.64
CA ILE A 35 9.59 4.56 2.30
C ILE A 35 9.63 3.04 2.05
N LYS A 36 9.98 2.24 3.05
CA LYS A 36 10.10 0.77 2.87
C LYS A 36 8.74 0.14 2.57
N ILE A 37 7.70 0.56 3.26
CA ILE A 37 6.34 0.09 3.01
C ILE A 37 5.84 0.62 1.66
N MET A 38 6.13 1.88 1.34
CA MET A 38 5.73 2.47 0.05
C MET A 38 6.36 1.72 -1.15
N ASP A 39 7.63 1.34 -1.06
CA ASP A 39 8.29 0.56 -2.10
C ASP A 39 7.71 -0.85 -2.22
N SER A 40 7.35 -1.47 -1.09
CA SER A 40 6.66 -2.76 -1.08
C SER A 40 5.27 -2.67 -1.73
N ILE A 41 4.51 -1.61 -1.45
CA ILE A 41 3.23 -1.33 -2.12
C ILE A 41 3.44 -1.19 -3.64
N ARG A 42 4.38 -0.33 -4.08
CA ARG A 42 4.67 -0.11 -5.51
C ARG A 42 5.01 -1.40 -6.23
N PHE A 43 5.87 -2.22 -5.64
CA PHE A 43 6.23 -3.53 -6.19
C PHE A 43 5.01 -4.45 -6.34
N HIS A 44 4.18 -4.58 -5.31
CA HIS A 44 3.05 -5.50 -5.39
C HIS A 44 1.91 -5.02 -6.29
N LEU A 45 1.71 -3.70 -6.40
CA LEU A 45 0.76 -3.11 -7.34
C LEU A 45 1.24 -3.23 -8.79
N SER A 46 2.54 -3.07 -9.06
CA SER A 46 3.07 -3.25 -10.43
C SER A 46 2.89 -4.69 -10.93
N MET A 47 3.16 -5.68 -10.06
CA MET A 47 2.93 -7.10 -10.36
C MET A 47 1.47 -7.46 -10.66
N ARG A 48 0.51 -6.58 -10.31
CA ARG A 48 -0.93 -6.78 -10.51
C ARG A 48 -1.57 -5.81 -11.51
N ASN A 49 -0.77 -4.98 -12.17
CA ASN A 49 -1.25 -3.89 -13.03
C ASN A 49 -2.21 -2.91 -12.30
N GLN A 50 -1.98 -2.69 -11.00
CA GLN A 50 -2.80 -1.82 -10.12
C GLN A 50 -2.11 -0.50 -9.77
N LEU A 51 -1.12 -0.07 -10.55
CA LEU A 51 -0.39 1.20 -10.28
C LEU A 51 -1.28 2.44 -10.39
N HIS A 52 -2.44 2.35 -11.03
CA HIS A 52 -3.43 3.44 -11.08
C HIS A 52 -3.92 3.84 -9.68
N LEU A 53 -3.87 2.94 -8.69
CA LEU A 53 -4.23 3.24 -7.30
C LEU A 53 -3.28 4.22 -6.61
N LEU A 54 -2.07 4.41 -7.15
CA LEU A 54 -1.12 5.41 -6.65
C LEU A 54 -1.43 6.83 -7.13
N ARG A 55 -2.25 6.97 -8.18
CA ARG A 55 -2.68 8.27 -8.70
C ARG A 55 -3.97 8.65 -7.99
N SER A 56 -3.83 9.20 -6.79
CA SER A 56 -4.91 9.99 -6.20
C SER A 56 -4.98 11.31 -6.97
N GLU A 57 -5.69 11.36 -8.08
CA GLU A 57 -6.14 12.67 -8.57
C GLU A 57 -7.42 13.03 -7.80
N PRO A 58 -7.42 14.15 -7.07
CA PRO A 58 -8.67 14.79 -6.72
C PRO A 58 -9.23 15.38 -8.01
N SER A 59 -10.30 14.78 -8.54
CA SER A 59 -11.25 15.51 -9.39
C SER A 59 -12.11 16.41 -8.53
#